data_AF-M4RTM7-F1
#
_entry.id   AF-M4RTM7-F1
#
_cell.length_a   1.000
_cell.length_b   1.000
_cell.length_c   1.000
_cell.angle_alpha   90.00
_cell.angle_beta   90.00
_cell.angle_gamma   90.00
#
_symmetry.space_group_name_H-M   'P 1'
#
loop_
_entity.id
_entity.type
_entity.pdbx_description
1 polymer ?
#
loop_
_entity_poly.entity_id
_entity_poly.type
_entity_poly.pdbx_seq_one_letter_code
_entity_poly.pdbx_strand_id
1 'polypeptide(L)'
;MQISKGTVVLFHYRIKDLDGKELESNFAEQAVAYLHGYNNMMPGVEKSLESMSKGDLLEAELEADETYGEIQADSEQRIPVKHLLSAEKNQNGKQE
;
A
#
# COMPACT_ATOMS: atom_id res chain seq x y z
N MET A 1 18.22 6.57 -17.53
CA MET A 1 18.55 7.07 -16.18
C MET A 1 18.05 6.02 -15.20
N GLN A 2 18.94 5.56 -14.32
CA GLN A 2 18.59 4.57 -13.31
C GLN A 2 18.02 5.29 -12.07
N ILE A 3 17.12 4.60 -11.37
CA ILE A 3 16.59 5.06 -10.10
C ILE A 3 17.71 5.01 -9.06
N SER A 4 17.88 6.11 -8.34
CA SER A 4 18.81 6.26 -7.23
C SER A 4 18.28 7.31 -6.25
N LYS A 5 18.86 7.41 -5.07
CA LYS A 5 18.46 8.38 -4.04
C LYS A 5 18.29 9.80 -4.59
N GLY A 6 17.15 10.41 -4.30
CA GLY A 6 16.80 11.77 -4.77
C GLY A 6 16.12 11.80 -6.14
N THR A 7 15.85 10.65 -6.73
CA THR A 7 15.09 10.56 -8.00
C THR A 7 13.60 10.54 -7.71
N VAL A 8 12.83 11.36 -8.46
CA VAL A 8 11.37 11.26 -8.48
C VAL A 8 10.97 10.21 -9.51
N VAL A 9 10.21 9.22 -9.07
CA VAL A 9 9.79 8.07 -9.88
C VAL A 9 8.28 8.09 -10.01
N LEU A 10 7.79 7.97 -11.24
CA LEU A 10 6.38 7.76 -11.54
C LEU A 10 6.20 6.34 -12.04
N PHE A 11 5.34 5.57 -11.39
CA PHE A 11 5.12 4.18 -11.77
C PHE A 11 3.70 3.71 -11.47
N HIS A 12 3.30 2.68 -12.21
CA HIS A 12 2.10 1.91 -11.91
C HIS A 12 2.49 0.64 -11.15
N TYR A 13 1.64 0.21 -10.22
CA TYR A 13 1.83 -1.00 -9.45
C TYR A 13 0.49 -1.71 -9.21
N ARG A 14 0.62 -2.99 -8.85
CA ARG A 14 -0.46 -3.83 -8.37
C ARG A 14 0.09 -4.63 -7.19
N ILE A 15 -0.65 -4.63 -6.09
CA ILE A 15 -0.36 -5.44 -4.90
C ILE A 15 -1.38 -6.56 -4.85
N LYS A 16 -0.89 -7.78 -4.63
CA LYS A 16 -1.72 -8.96 -4.40
C LYS A 16 -1.32 -9.61 -3.09
N ASP A 17 -2.23 -10.34 -2.46
CA ASP A 17 -1.86 -11.29 -1.43
C ASP A 17 -1.26 -12.58 -2.02
N LEU A 18 -0.80 -13.48 -1.14
CA LEU A 18 -0.20 -14.76 -1.52
C LEU A 18 -1.19 -15.71 -2.21
N ASP A 19 -2.50 -15.51 -2.02
CA ASP A 19 -3.56 -16.23 -2.72
C ASP A 19 -3.86 -15.64 -4.11
N GLY A 20 -3.15 -14.57 -4.49
CA GLY A 20 -3.27 -13.91 -5.79
C GLY A 20 -4.44 -12.94 -5.89
N LYS A 21 -5.14 -12.65 -4.79
CA LYS A 21 -6.22 -11.67 -4.74
C LYS A 21 -5.62 -10.26 -4.79
N GLU A 22 -6.11 -9.44 -5.70
CA GLU A 22 -5.71 -8.04 -5.79
C GLU A 22 -6.18 -7.27 -4.56
N LEU A 23 -5.23 -6.63 -3.88
CA LEU A 23 -5.48 -5.75 -2.74
C LEU A 23 -5.58 -4.30 -3.20
N GLU A 24 -4.69 -3.91 -4.11
CA GLU A 24 -4.58 -2.55 -4.61
C GLU A 24 -4.00 -2.54 -6.03
N SER A 25 -4.44 -1.58 -6.86
CA SER A 25 -3.92 -1.38 -8.21
C SER A 25 -4.18 0.05 -8.64
N ASN A 26 -3.16 0.70 -9.23
CA ASN A 26 -3.30 2.02 -9.83
C ASN A 26 -3.19 1.99 -11.37
N PHE A 27 -3.26 0.80 -11.98
CA PHE A 27 -3.18 0.66 -13.45
C PHE A 27 -4.36 1.28 -14.20
N ALA A 28 -5.50 1.44 -13.53
CA ALA A 28 -6.68 2.10 -14.08
C ALA A 28 -6.69 3.63 -13.84
N GLU A 29 -5.69 4.16 -13.14
CA GLU A 29 -5.63 5.55 -12.68
C GLU A 29 -4.31 6.24 -13.10
N GLN A 30 -4.01 7.40 -12.51
CA GLN A 30 -2.75 8.10 -12.73
C GLN A 30 -1.60 7.38 -12.01
N ALA A 31 -0.42 7.35 -12.63
CA ALA A 31 0.79 6.83 -11.99
C ALA A 31 1.08 7.56 -10.67
N VAL A 32 1.46 6.79 -9.65
CA VAL A 32 1.88 7.35 -8.37
C VAL A 32 3.29 7.91 -8.51
N ALA A 33 3.49 9.11 -7.97
CA ALA A 33 4.80 9.73 -7.86
C ALA A 33 5.35 9.55 -6.44
N TYR A 34 6.59 9.08 -6.31
CA TYR A 34 7.31 9.07 -5.04
C TYR A 34 8.75 9.56 -5.21
N LEU A 35 9.36 10.00 -4.11
CA LEU A 35 10.76 10.40 -4.05
C LEU A 35 11.58 9.29 -3.39
N HIS A 36 12.50 8.72 -4.17
CA HIS A 36 13.27 7.54 -3.81
C HIS A 36 14.39 7.83 -2.78
N GLY A 37 14.52 6.99 -1.76
CA GLY A 37 15.52 7.11 -0.69
C GLY A 37 15.14 8.09 0.41
N TYR A 38 13.84 8.38 0.56
CA TYR A 38 13.26 9.30 1.55
C TYR A 38 12.15 8.65 2.39
N ASN A 39 12.01 7.32 2.35
CA ASN A 39 11.01 6.55 3.12
C ASN A 39 9.57 7.00 2.84
N ASN A 40 9.28 7.33 1.58
CA ASN A 40 7.94 7.69 1.14
C ASN A 40 7.15 6.47 0.67
N MET A 41 7.84 5.36 0.38
CA MET A 41 7.27 4.11 -0.05
C MET A 41 7.75 2.97 0.85
N MET A 42 7.09 1.81 0.76
CA MET A 42 7.49 0.61 1.49
C MET A 42 8.97 0.28 1.26
N PRO A 43 9.75 -0.05 2.30
CA PRO A 43 11.17 -0.37 2.18
C PRO A 43 11.49 -1.42 1.10
N GLY A 44 10.70 -2.49 1.01
CA GLY A 44 10.89 -3.53 0.01
C GLY A 44 10.66 -3.03 -1.42
N VAL A 45 9.70 -2.12 -1.61
CA VAL A 45 9.43 -1.49 -2.91
C VAL A 45 10.58 -0.54 -3.29
N GLU A 46 11.05 0.30 -2.36
CA GLU A 46 12.20 1.17 -2.64
C GLU A 46 13.43 0.33 -3.02
N LYS A 47 13.78 -0.68 -2.23
CA LYS A 47 14.93 -1.57 -2.53
C LYS A 47 14.81 -2.25 -3.88
N SER A 48 13.62 -2.73 -4.24
CA SER A 48 13.44 -3.45 -5.50
C SER A 48 13.48 -2.54 -6.73
N LEU A 49 13.14 -1.25 -6.56
CA LEU A 49 13.20 -0.25 -7.63
C LEU A 49 14.59 0.37 -7.81
N GLU A 50 15.50 0.23 -6.83
CA GLU A 50 16.88 0.73 -6.93
C GLU A 50 17.56 0.20 -8.21
N SER A 51 18.31 1.05 -8.90
CA SER A 51 19.00 0.73 -10.17
C SER A 51 18.12 0.35 -11.37
N MET A 52 16.79 0.24 -11.21
CA MET A 52 15.88 0.03 -12.35
C MET A 52 15.82 1.27 -13.25
N SER A 53 15.47 1.06 -14.51
CA SER A 53 15.31 2.10 -15.51
C SER A 53 13.86 2.30 -15.93
N LYS A 54 13.57 3.45 -16.54
CA LYS A 54 12.25 3.74 -17.07
C LYS A 54 11.82 2.69 -18.10
N GLY A 55 10.64 2.12 -17.89
CA GLY A 55 10.05 1.11 -18.78
C GLY A 55 10.29 -0.33 -18.32
N ASP A 56 11.15 -0.53 -17.32
CA ASP A 56 11.36 -1.84 -16.73
C ASP A 56 10.11 -2.27 -15.95
N LEU A 57 9.85 -3.58 -15.95
CA LEU A 57 8.78 -4.22 -15.20
C LEU A 57 9.43 -5.10 -14.14
N LEU A 58 8.83 -5.11 -12.96
CA LEU A 58 9.27 -5.91 -11.83
C LEU A 58 8.05 -6.55 -11.19
N GLU A 59 8.24 -7.81 -10.79
CA GLU A 59 7.37 -8.52 -9.87
C GLU A 59 8.27 -9.01 -8.73
N ALA A 60 7.89 -8.67 -7.50
CA ALA A 60 8.65 -9.01 -6.31
C ALA A 60 7.68 -9.44 -5.22
N GLU A 61 8.01 -10.54 -4.55
CA GLU A 61 7.40 -10.94 -3.30
C GLU A 61 8.18 -10.27 -2.17
N LEU A 62 7.47 -9.59 -1.26
CA LEU A 62 8.07 -8.80 -0.20
C LEU A 62 7.58 -9.31 1.15
N GLU A 63 8.50 -9.39 2.10
CA GLU A 63 8.19 -9.80 3.47
C GLU A 63 7.35 -8.74 4.19
N ALA A 64 6.67 -9.15 5.26
CA ALA A 64 5.82 -8.27 6.05
C ALA A 64 6.63 -7.10 6.65
N ASP A 65 7.81 -7.36 7.18
CA ASP A 65 8.69 -6.36 7.80
C ASP A 65 9.21 -5.28 6.82
N GLU A 66 9.25 -5.58 5.52
CA GLU A 66 9.60 -4.64 4.45
C GLU A 66 8.41 -3.89 3.84
N THR A 67 7.19 -4.19 4.31
CA THR A 67 5.94 -3.64 3.79
C THR A 67 5.09 -3.00 4.90
N TYR A 68 4.03 -3.67 5.35
CA TYR A 68 3.08 -3.18 6.35
C TYR A 68 3.45 -3.53 7.79
N GLY A 69 4.53 -4.30 7.97
CA GLY A 69 4.99 -4.80 9.25
C GLY A 69 4.30 -6.11 9.66
N GLU A 70 4.87 -6.73 10.69
CA GLU A 70 4.32 -7.92 11.32
C GLU A 70 3.00 -7.63 12.03
N ILE A 71 2.17 -8.66 12.15
CA ILE A 71 0.96 -8.60 12.98
C ILE A 71 1.38 -8.38 14.43
N GLN A 72 0.92 -7.27 14.99
CA GLN A 72 1.13 -6.95 16.39
C GLN A 72 -0.03 -7.53 17.22
N ALA A 73 0.26 -8.56 18.03
CA ALA A 73 -0.74 -9.27 18.83
C ALA A 73 -1.54 -8.36 19.77
N ASP A 74 -0.91 -7.28 20.26
CA ASP A 74 -1.52 -6.32 21.19
C ASP A 74 -2.25 -5.16 20.47
N SER A 75 -2.37 -5.20 19.14
CA SER A 75 -3.14 -4.20 18.38
C SER A 75 -4.66 -4.42 18.47
N GLU A 76 -5.11 -5.52 19.03
CA GLU A 76 -6.53 -5.78 19.27
C GLU A 76 -7.04 -4.98 20.48
N GLN A 77 -8.06 -4.14 20.27
CA GLN A 77 -8.65 -3.34 21.34
C GLN A 77 -10.15 -3.59 21.51
N ARG A 78 -10.56 -3.86 22.74
CA ARG A 78 -11.98 -3.90 23.12
C ARG A 78 -12.50 -2.49 23.38
N ILE A 79 -13.31 -1.97 22.46
CA ILE A 79 -13.96 -0.67 22.60
C ILE A 79 -15.41 -0.86 23.05
N PRO A 80 -15.86 -0.26 24.18
CA PRO A 80 -17.27 -0.28 24.54
C PRO A 80 -18.11 0.45 23.50
N VAL A 81 -19.26 -0.12 23.12
CA VAL A 81 -20.14 0.39 22.05
C VAL A 81 -20.48 1.89 22.18
N LYS A 82 -20.64 2.40 23.41
CA LYS A 82 -20.90 3.82 23.68
C LYS A 82 -19.80 4.80 23.20
N HIS A 83 -18.58 4.32 22.97
CA HIS A 83 -17.46 5.09 22.43
C HIS A 83 -17.31 4.95 20.90
N LEU A 84 -18.03 4.01 20.28
CA LEU A 84 -18.18 3.92 18.82
C LEU A 84 -19.25 4.93 18.38
N LEU A 85 -18.94 6.22 18.51
CA LEU A 85 -19.82 7.28 18.00
C LEU A 85 -19.70 7.34 16.46
N SER A 86 -20.77 6.93 15.78
CA SER A 86 -20.99 6.94 14.32
C SER A 86 -20.34 5.82 13.48
N ALA A 87 -21.01 4.66 13.44
CA ALA A 87 -21.23 3.91 12.19
C ALA A 87 -22.73 3.66 11.90
N GLU A 88 -23.63 4.08 12.79
CA GLU A 88 -25.07 3.79 12.75
C GLU A 88 -25.91 5.03 12.40
N LYS A 89 -25.56 5.73 11.31
CA LYS A 89 -26.52 6.69 10.72
C LYS A 89 -26.78 6.56 9.22
N ASN A 90 -26.18 5.57 8.54
CA ASN A 90 -26.37 5.37 7.10
C ASN A 90 -26.58 3.89 6.71
N GLN A 91 -27.49 3.15 7.35
CA GLN A 91 -28.02 1.90 6.74
C GLN A 91 -29.52 1.64 6.89
N ASN A 92 -30.31 2.44 7.62
CA ASN A 92 -31.77 2.24 7.66
C ASN A 92 -32.51 3.48 7.17
N GLY A 93 -32.73 3.52 5.85
CA GLY A 93 -33.54 4.53 5.17
C GLY A 93 -34.11 4.03 3.85
N LYS A 94 -34.63 2.79 3.80
CA LYS A 94 -35.60 2.33 2.78
C LYS A 94 -36.48 1.20 3.33
N GLN A 95 -37.58 1.57 3.99
CA GLN A 95 -38.92 0.97 3.98
C GLN A 95 -39.82 2.13 4.49
N GLU A 96 -40.69 2.78 3.71
CA GLU A 96 -41.84 2.27 2.92
C GLU A 96 -41.86 2.74 1.46
#